data_AF-A0A5C4J5V3-F1
#
_entry.id   AF-A0A5C4J5V3-F1
#
_cell.length_a   1.000
_cell.length_b   1.000
_cell.length_c   1.000
_cell.angle_alpha   90.00
_cell.angle_beta   90.00
_cell.angle_gamma   90.00
#
_symmetry.space_group_name_H-M   'P 1'
#
loop_
_entity.id
_entity.type
_entity.pdbx_description
1 polymer ?
#
loop_
_entity_poly.entity_id
_entity_poly.type
_entity_poly.pdbx_seq_one_letter_code
_entity_poly.pdbx_strand_id
1 'polypeptide(L)'
;MRVGADLRTGQIETTAEVPAAVRARALTRVQSLLRRLAEAPQELRVEALTDGRAEGPCDLLKNLRSEPGLLVPGGGEEVTSFRLTRCRPAWAPSGGRTRRDSSAAWTSPSTGSIGRCSRRSARTRGEVPEVCISANGGWGE
;
A
#
# COMPACT_ATOMS: atom_id res chain seq x y z
N MET A 1 8.21 0.19 16.82
CA MET A 1 7.91 -0.53 15.57
C MET A 1 7.04 -1.73 15.92
N ARG A 2 5.97 -1.97 15.15
CA ARG A 2 5.02 -3.08 15.33
C ARG A 2 4.76 -3.76 13.99
N VAL A 3 4.64 -5.07 14.00
CA VAL A 3 4.28 -5.88 12.82
C VAL A 3 3.13 -6.78 13.24
N GLY A 4 1.98 -6.63 12.59
CA GLY A 4 0.80 -7.46 12.77
C GLY A 4 0.59 -8.36 11.56
N ALA A 5 0.19 -9.60 11.79
CA ALA A 5 -0.22 -10.51 10.72
C ALA A 5 -1.68 -10.90 10.95
N ASP A 6 -2.57 -10.42 10.09
CA ASP A 6 -3.93 -10.91 10.01
C ASP A 6 -3.93 -12.21 9.18
N LEU A 7 -3.94 -13.33 9.89
CA LEU A 7 -3.96 -14.67 9.27
C LEU A 7 -5.29 -14.98 8.58
N ARG A 8 -6.38 -14.29 8.93
CA ARG A 8 -7.70 -14.49 8.34
C ARG A 8 -7.75 -13.89 6.94
N THR A 9 -7.24 -12.67 6.77
CA THR A 9 -7.20 -11.98 5.48
C THR A 9 -5.90 -12.24 4.72
N GLY A 10 -4.93 -12.91 5.36
CA GLY A 10 -3.61 -13.13 4.80
C GLY A 10 -2.87 -11.82 4.58
N GLN A 11 -3.03 -10.85 5.48
CA GLN A 11 -2.41 -9.52 5.40
C GLN A 11 -1.34 -9.34 6.47
N ILE A 12 -0.27 -8.64 6.11
CA ILE A 12 0.75 -8.15 7.02
C ILE A 12 0.61 -6.64 7.08
N GLU A 13 0.36 -6.14 8.29
CA GLU A 13 0.41 -4.73 8.61
C GLU A 13 1.74 -4.42 9.29
N THR A 14 2.47 -3.45 8.76
CA THR A 14 3.71 -2.95 9.37
C THR A 14 3.50 -1.50 9.76
N THR A 15 3.68 -1.21 11.04
CA THR A 15 3.54 0.13 11.61
C THR A 15 4.84 0.57 12.25
N ALA A 16 5.37 1.70 11.81
CA ALA A 16 6.57 2.31 12.38
C ALA A 16 6.27 3.74 12.80
N GLU A 17 6.69 4.10 14.01
CA GLU A 17 6.63 5.48 14.49
C GLU A 17 8.01 6.10 14.36
N VAL A 18 8.07 7.29 13.78
CA VAL A 18 9.31 8.03 13.53
C VAL A 18 9.21 9.37 14.28
N PRO A 19 10.13 9.67 15.21
CA PRO A 19 10.11 10.94 15.91
C PRO A 19 10.37 12.09 14.93
N ALA A 20 9.64 13.18 15.10
CA ALA A 20 9.83 14.37 14.30
C ALA A 20 11.01 15.20 14.83
N ALA A 21 11.62 16.02 13.95
CA ALA A 21 12.77 16.83 14.36
C ALA A 21 12.34 17.97 15.30
N VAL A 22 12.92 18.01 16.50
CA VAL A 22 12.50 18.84 17.65
C VAL A 22 12.44 20.36 17.37
N ARG A 23 13.23 20.90 16.43
CA ARG A 23 13.38 22.35 16.20
C ARG A 23 12.98 22.85 14.81
N ALA A 24 12.30 22.02 14.01
CA ALA A 24 11.90 22.40 12.66
C ALA A 24 10.44 22.85 12.59
N ARG A 25 10.10 23.73 11.63
CA ARG A 25 8.68 24.05 11.31
C ARG A 25 7.95 22.80 10.80
N ALA A 26 6.64 22.72 11.00
CA ALA A 26 5.84 21.55 10.60
C ALA A 26 6.07 21.14 9.13
N LEU A 27 5.99 22.10 8.20
CA LEU A 27 6.23 21.83 6.77
C LEU A 27 7.66 21.30 6.50
N THR A 28 8.66 21.85 7.19
CA THR A 28 10.06 21.39 7.07
C THR A 28 10.24 19.98 7.60
N ARG A 29 9.55 19.61 8.70
CA ARG A 29 9.52 18.23 9.22
C ARG A 29 8.96 17.28 8.16
N VAL A 30 7.81 17.63 7.56
CA VAL A 30 7.17 16.84 6.49
C VAL A 30 8.07 16.67 5.27
N GLN A 31 8.65 17.76 4.76
CA GLN A 31 9.57 17.69 3.61
C GLN A 31 10.81 16.84 3.89
N SER A 32 11.35 16.92 5.10
CA SER A 32 12.48 16.07 5.52
C SER A 32 12.11 14.59 5.56
N LEU A 33 10.88 14.26 5.99
CA LEU A 33 10.35 12.90 5.99
C LEU A 33 10.14 12.40 4.56
N LEU A 34 9.51 13.20 3.69
CA LEU A 34 9.27 12.82 2.29
C LEU A 34 10.57 12.55 1.53
N ARG A 35 11.63 13.32 1.82
CA ARG A 35 12.97 13.06 1.26
C ARG A 35 13.54 11.72 1.73
N ARG A 36 13.32 11.34 2.99
CA ARG A 36 13.71 10.01 3.51
C ARG A 36 12.85 8.88 2.95
N LEU A 37 11.62 9.17 2.56
CA LEU A 37 10.66 8.23 1.96
C LEU A 37 10.63 8.31 0.42
N ALA A 38 11.68 8.83 -0.21
CA ALA A 38 11.74 8.96 -1.67
C ALA A 38 11.66 7.61 -2.39
N GLU A 39 12.30 6.57 -1.84
CA GLU A 39 12.28 5.20 -2.38
C GLU A 39 11.13 4.35 -1.82
N ALA A 40 10.36 4.89 -0.87
CA ALA A 40 9.27 4.14 -0.26
C ALA A 40 8.09 3.94 -1.25
N PRO A 41 7.30 2.86 -1.08
CA PRO A 41 6.12 2.64 -1.90
C PRO A 41 5.04 3.70 -1.68
N GLN A 42 4.34 4.03 -2.76
CA GLN A 42 3.30 5.05 -2.80
C GLN A 42 2.04 4.68 -1.98
N GLU A 43 1.84 3.39 -1.67
CA GLU A 43 0.74 2.89 -0.86
C GLU A 43 0.97 3.03 0.66
N LEU A 44 2.12 3.57 1.08
CA LEU A 44 2.40 3.83 2.48
C LEU A 44 1.48 4.92 3.02
N ARG A 45 0.77 4.66 4.11
CA ARG A 45 -0.02 5.65 4.84
C ARG A 45 0.87 6.36 5.85
N VAL A 46 0.82 7.67 5.85
CA VAL A 46 1.58 8.54 6.77
C VAL A 46 0.59 9.37 7.55
N GLU A 47 0.79 9.43 8.86
CA GLU A 47 -0.03 10.21 9.79
C GLU A 47 0.88 11.06 10.68
N ALA A 48 0.54 12.34 10.82
CA ALA A 48 1.18 13.22 11.78
C ALA A 48 0.50 13.09 13.14
N LEU A 49 1.28 12.84 14.18
CA LEU A 49 0.83 12.84 15.57
C LEU A 49 1.27 14.16 16.22
N THR A 50 0.35 14.81 16.91
CA THR A 50 0.59 16.06 17.66
C THR A 50 0.52 15.80 19.15
N ASP A 51 1.18 16.64 19.94
CA ASP A 51 1.10 16.53 21.40
C ASP A 51 -0.33 16.85 21.86
N GLY A 52 -0.99 15.90 22.52
CA GLY A 52 -2.37 16.05 22.98
C GLY A 52 -3.46 15.48 22.06
N ARG A 53 -3.13 15.00 20.85
CA ARG A 53 -4.11 14.32 19.97
C ARG A 53 -3.61 12.94 19.54
N ALA A 54 -4.43 11.92 19.79
CA ALA A 54 -4.12 10.53 19.42
C ALA A 54 -4.20 10.25 17.91
N GLU A 55 -4.85 11.14 17.17
CA GLU A 55 -5.05 11.03 15.73
C GLU A 55 -4.76 12.38 15.09
N GLY A 56 -4.13 12.43 13.93
CA GLY A 56 -3.86 13.68 13.24
C GLY A 56 -4.06 13.57 11.73
N PRO A 57 -3.66 14.59 10.96
CA PRO A 57 -3.83 14.56 9.52
C PRO A 57 -3.06 13.36 8.94
N CYS A 58 -3.75 12.58 8.12
CA CYS A 58 -3.21 11.37 7.53
C CYS A 58 -3.52 11.30 6.03
N ASP A 59 -2.56 10.80 5.26
CA ASP A 59 -2.72 10.60 3.83
C ASP A 59 -1.75 9.53 3.31
N LEU A 60 -1.95 9.12 2.05
CA LEU A 60 -1.06 8.22 1.33
C LEU A 60 0.17 8.97 0.81
N LEU A 61 1.32 8.31 0.81
CA LEU A 61 2.57 8.86 0.31
C LEU A 61 2.46 9.35 -1.14
N LYS A 62 1.61 8.70 -1.96
CA LYS A 62 1.31 9.13 -3.33
C LYS A 62 0.77 10.58 -3.39
N ASN A 63 -0.12 10.94 -2.48
CA ASN A 63 -0.77 12.25 -2.44
C ASN A 63 0.18 13.28 -1.82
N LEU A 64 0.90 12.89 -0.76
CA LEU A 64 1.86 13.74 -0.07
C LEU A 64 3.07 14.16 -0.92
N ARG A 65 3.42 13.35 -1.92
CA ARG A 65 4.44 13.71 -2.91
C ARG A 65 3.98 14.86 -3.82
N SER A 66 2.68 14.92 -4.13
CA SER A 66 2.09 16.01 -4.90
C SER A 66 1.81 17.23 -4.01
N GLU A 67 1.23 17.00 -2.84
CA GLU A 67 0.74 18.03 -1.93
C GLU A 67 1.21 17.75 -0.48
N PRO A 68 2.41 18.24 -0.11
CA PRO A 68 2.96 18.02 1.24
C PRO A 68 2.21 18.79 2.33
N GLY A 69 1.38 19.78 1.96
CA GLY A 69 0.60 20.59 2.90
C GLY A 69 -0.51 19.80 3.62
N LEU A 70 -0.96 18.68 3.05
CA LEU A 70 -2.04 17.85 3.60
C LEU A 70 -1.71 17.25 4.97
N LEU A 71 -0.41 17.11 5.27
CA LEU A 71 0.07 16.53 6.53
C LEU A 71 0.37 17.57 7.60
N VAL A 72 0.17 18.87 7.30
CA VAL A 72 0.40 19.96 8.24
C VAL A 72 -0.88 20.16 9.06
N PRO A 73 -0.81 20.07 10.41
CA PRO A 73 -1.99 20.33 11.24
C PRO A 73 -2.43 21.79 11.10
N GLY A 74 -3.72 21.99 10.83
CA GLY A 74 -4.29 23.33 10.62
C GLY A 74 -4.29 24.22 11.88
N GLY A 75 -4.19 23.62 13.07
CA GLY A 75 -4.22 24.31 14.36
C GLY A 75 -2.88 24.90 14.82
N GLY A 76 -1.80 24.80 14.02
CA GLY A 76 -0.47 25.27 14.41
C GLY A 76 0.23 24.41 15.47
N GLU A 77 -0.36 23.26 15.83
CA GLU A 77 0.21 22.30 16.76
C GLU A 77 1.53 21.72 16.23
N GLU A 78 2.45 21.42 17.16
CA GLU A 78 3.71 20.78 16.80
C GLU A 78 3.51 19.28 16.55
N VAL A 79 3.99 18.82 15.39
CA VAL A 79 4.04 17.39 15.05
C VAL A 79 5.18 16.75 15.84
N THR A 80 4.87 15.90 16.81
CA THR A 80 5.84 15.23 17.68
C THR A 80 6.40 13.96 17.03
N SER A 81 5.57 13.21 16.31
CA SER A 81 5.96 12.00 15.62
C SER A 81 5.13 11.73 14.36
N PHE A 82 5.61 10.81 13.54
CA PHE A 82 4.91 10.34 12.35
C PHE A 82 4.67 8.85 12.44
N ARG A 83 3.43 8.42 12.24
CA ARG A 83 3.06 7.01 12.14
C ARG A 83 3.01 6.60 10.67
N LEU A 84 3.81 5.59 10.32
CA LEU A 84 3.91 5.01 9.00
C LEU A 84 3.25 3.64 9.03
N THR A 85 2.17 3.47 8.29
CA THR A 85 1.44 2.19 8.22
C THR A 85 1.42 1.67 6.80
N ARG A 86 1.81 0.41 6.63
CA ARG A 86 1.77 -0.30 5.36
C ARG A 86 1.07 -1.64 5.52
N CYS A 87 0.04 -1.86 4.72
CA CYS A 87 -0.56 -3.17 4.57
C CYS A 87 -0.09 -3.81 3.24
N ARG A 88 0.24 -5.10 3.29
CA ARG A 88 0.56 -5.93 2.13
C ARG A 88 -0.03 -7.33 2.35
N PRO A 89 -0.42 -8.06 1.30
CA PRO A 89 -0.69 -9.49 1.45
C PRO A 89 0.58 -10.22 1.91
N ALA A 90 0.41 -11.14 2.86
CA ALA A 90 1.47 -11.92 3.50
C ALA A 90 2.18 -12.85 2.51
N TRP A 91 1.42 -13.35 1.53
CA TRP A 91 1.90 -14.25 0.51
C TRP A 91 1.32 -13.83 -0.84
N ALA A 92 2.18 -13.68 -1.84
CA ALA A 92 1.72 -13.76 -3.21
C ALA A 92 1.27 -15.21 -3.44
N PRO A 93 0.16 -15.47 -4.17
CA PRO A 93 -0.10 -16.81 -4.64
C PRO A 93 1.15 -17.26 -5.39
N SER A 94 1.88 -18.21 -4.80
CA SER A 94 3.07 -18.79 -5.38
C SER A 94 2.68 -19.19 -6.77
N GLY A 95 3.21 -18.48 -7.77
CA GLY A 95 2.79 -18.62 -9.15
C GLY A 95 2.73 -20.10 -9.46
N GLY A 96 1.52 -20.59 -9.76
CA GLY A 96 1.38 -21.91 -10.34
C GLY A 96 2.31 -21.92 -11.52
N ARG A 97 3.39 -22.70 -11.41
CA ARG A 97 4.23 -23.09 -12.53
C ARG A 97 3.22 -23.50 -13.59
N THR A 98 3.01 -22.67 -14.62
CA THR A 98 2.36 -23.17 -15.81
C THR A 98 3.37 -24.19 -16.32
N ARG A 99 3.10 -25.45 -15.96
CA ARG A 99 3.72 -26.59 -16.62
C ARG A 99 3.40 -26.31 -18.08
N ARG A 100 4.40 -25.82 -18.80
CA ARG A 100 4.38 -25.75 -20.25
C ARG A 100 4.27 -27.20 -20.64
N ASP A 101 3.03 -27.69 -20.77
CA ASP A 101 2.77 -28.98 -21.35
C ASP A 101 3.25 -28.84 -22.78
N SER A 102 4.50 -29.26 -22.97
CA SER A 102 5.06 -29.62 -24.25
C SER A 102 4.31 -30.88 -24.71
N SER A 103 3.03 -30.73 -25.02
CA SER A 103 2.22 -31.76 -25.64
C SER A 103 1.85 -31.28 -27.05
N ALA A 104 2.66 -31.77 -27.99
CA ALA A 104 2.31 -32.06 -29.37
C ALA A 104 1.77 -30.92 -30.25
N ALA A 105 2.64 -30.40 -31.11
CA ALA A 105 2.25 -30.13 -32.49
C ALA A 105 3.25 -30.87 -33.39
N TRP A 106 2.88 -32.09 -33.79
CA TRP A 106 3.53 -32.75 -34.91
C TRP A 106 3.19 -31.94 -36.16
N THR A 107 4.19 -31.62 -36.97
CA THR A 107 3.96 -31.16 -38.33
C THR A 107 3.41 -32.31 -39.17
N SER A 108 2.33 -32.06 -39.89
CA SER A 108 2.14 -32.63 -41.22
C SER A 108 1.34 -31.69 -42.12
N PRO A 109 1.65 -31.67 -43.42
CA PRO A 109 1.14 -30.72 -44.39
C PRO A 109 -0.20 -31.19 -44.94
N SER A 110 -1.11 -30.23 -45.17
CA SER A 110 -2.04 -30.17 -46.31
C SER A 110 -3.40 -29.59 -45.92
N THR A 111 -3.86 -28.71 -46.81
CA THR A 111 -5.26 -28.34 -47.08
C THR A 111 -5.99 -27.46 -46.05
N GLY A 112 -5.80 -26.16 -46.26
CA GLY A 112 -6.81 -25.09 -46.23
C GLY A 112 -8.01 -25.25 -45.31
N SER A 113 -8.00 -24.53 -44.19
CA SER A 113 -9.07 -23.60 -43.79
C SER A 113 -8.75 -22.94 -42.44
N ILE A 114 -8.84 -21.61 -42.41
CA ILE A 114 -8.57 -20.77 -41.24
C ILE A 114 -9.86 -20.69 -40.42
N GLY A 115 -9.97 -21.54 -39.39
CA GLY A 115 -11.03 -21.45 -38.37
C GLY A 115 -10.59 -20.59 -37.19
N ARG A 116 -11.03 -19.33 -37.13
CA ARG A 116 -10.85 -18.46 -35.95
C ARG A 116 -11.80 -18.90 -34.84
N CYS A 117 -11.29 -19.62 -33.85
CA CYS A 117 -12.01 -19.85 -32.59
C CYS A 117 -11.77 -18.65 -31.67
N SER A 118 -12.72 -17.72 -31.65
CA SER A 118 -12.73 -16.53 -30.78
C SER A 118 -13.00 -16.93 -29.33
N ARG A 119 -11.93 -17.25 -28.58
CA ARG A 119 -11.99 -17.35 -27.12
C ARG A 119 -12.20 -15.95 -26.52
N ARG A 120 -13.45 -15.53 -26.44
CA ARG A 120 -13.90 -14.37 -25.65
C ARG A 120 -13.86 -14.77 -24.17
N SER A 121 -12.70 -14.57 -23.54
CA SER A 121 -12.57 -14.72 -22.08
C SER A 121 -13.08 -13.46 -21.40
N ALA A 122 -14.35 -13.47 -21.00
CA ALA A 122 -14.88 -12.54 -20.02
C ALA A 122 -14.31 -12.92 -18.64
N ARG A 123 -13.25 -12.22 -18.19
CA ARG A 123 -12.90 -12.15 -16.77
C ARG A 123 -13.45 -10.84 -16.21
N THR A 124 -14.64 -10.93 -15.64
CA THR A 124 -15.17 -9.94 -14.72
C THR A 124 -14.55 -10.13 -13.33
N ARG A 125 -14.55 -9.03 -12.55
CA ARG A 125 -14.12 -8.86 -11.16
C ARG A 125 -12.63 -8.60 -10.94
N GLY A 126 -12.21 -7.41 -11.36
CA GLY A 126 -11.29 -6.61 -10.55
C GLY A 126 -12.07 -6.04 -9.37
N GLU A 127 -12.27 -6.85 -8.33
CA GLU A 127 -12.67 -6.35 -7.02
C GLU A 127 -11.41 -5.75 -6.40
N VAL A 128 -11.39 -4.43 -6.33
CA VAL A 128 -10.41 -3.63 -5.60
C VAL A 128 -10.41 -4.11 -4.14
N PRO A 129 -9.29 -4.58 -3.57
CA PRO A 129 -9.28 -4.78 -2.14
C PRO A 129 -9.38 -3.41 -1.49
N GLU A 130 -10.41 -3.29 -0.66
CA GLU A 130 -10.70 -2.16 0.18
C GLU A 130 -9.43 -1.54 0.72
N VAL A 131 -9.37 -0.22 0.57
CA VAL A 131 -8.43 0.61 1.32
C VAL A 131 -8.54 0.16 2.77
N CYS A 132 -7.43 -0.30 3.34
CA CYS A 132 -7.36 -0.67 4.76
C CYS A 132 -7.59 0.61 5.57
N ILE A 133 -8.86 0.97 5.78
CA ILE A 133 -9.28 1.86 6.83
C ILE A 133 -9.15 1.00 8.08
N SER A 134 -7.95 0.98 8.67
CA SER A 134 -7.78 0.49 10.03
C SER A 134 -8.63 1.42 10.90
N ALA A 135 -9.88 1.02 11.14
CA ALA A 135 -10.70 1.56 12.20
C ALA A 135 -10.01 1.10 13.49
N ASN A 136 -9.46 2.06 14.24
CA ASN A 136 -8.94 1.83 15.58
C ASN A 136 -10.13 1.46 16.50
N GLY A 137 -10.55 0.20 16.44
CA GLY A 137 -11.34 -0.43 17.50
C GLY A 137 -10.38 -0.79 18.63
N GLY A 138 -10.48 -0.04 19.72
CA GLY A 138 -9.68 -0.24 20.93
C GLY A 138 -9.83 -1.66 21.47
N TRP A 139 -8.70 -2.26 21.82
CA TRP A 139 -8.66 -3.32 22.81
C TRP A 139 -8.26 -2.63 24.11
N GLY A 140 -9.30 -2.32 24.90
CA GLY A 140 -9.14 -1.87 26.26
C GLY A 140 -8.67 -3.02 27.15
N GLU A 141 -7.91 -2.67 28.17
CA GLU A 141 -7.82 -3.39 29.44
C GLU A 141 -8.61 -2.61 30.49
#